data_AF-A0A6H0ZWL4-F1
#
_entry.id   AF-A0A6H0ZWL4-F1
#
_cell.length_a   1.000
_cell.length_b   1.000
_cell.length_c   1.000
_cell.angle_alpha   90.00
_cell.angle_beta   90.00
_cell.angle_gamma   90.00
#
_symmetry.space_group_name_H-M   'P 1'
#
loop_
_entity.id
_entity.type
_entity.pdbx_description
1 polymer ?
#
loop_
_entity_poly.entity_id
_entity_poly.type
_entity_poly.pdbx_seq_one_letter_code
_entity_poly.pdbx_strand_id
1 'polypeptide(L)'
;MKRWHILVIIGLIGVASLLLAAFEQLIPGQQVSMSMRLLILLQPAVLTVASVAPGQALAAKIGLHAPLIDSWLTGGDPRAVLRKQVPPALAAGVAVAIVMIVYSSAILPLVTDAATMANMTRFDIPLATRLLYGGVTEELLTRWGMMSFFAWILWRSTGGGQVRAFIMCAAIVIAAALFAAGHLPFLFTIAAQPRPALVLAVLTGNFIPGLIFGWLFWRRGLEAAILSHGFAHCINALAA
;
A
#
# COMPACT_ATOMS: atom_id res chain seq x y z
N MET A 1 9.68 -0.87 -24.30
CA MET A 1 9.43 -1.14 -22.86
C MET A 1 8.02 -1.72 -22.71
N LYS A 2 7.79 -2.71 -21.83
CA LYS A 2 6.43 -3.25 -21.53
C LYS A 2 5.98 -2.79 -20.14
N ARG A 3 4.67 -2.71 -19.87
CA ARG A 3 4.08 -2.28 -18.58
C ARG A 3 4.74 -2.91 -17.36
N TRP A 4 4.92 -4.24 -17.36
CA TRP A 4 5.50 -4.94 -16.20
C TRP A 4 6.93 -4.49 -15.89
N HIS A 5 7.72 -4.06 -16.88
CA HIS A 5 9.06 -3.50 -16.62
C HIS A 5 8.95 -2.20 -15.82
N ILE A 6 8.01 -1.32 -16.20
CA ILE A 6 7.77 -0.05 -15.50
C ILE A 6 7.35 -0.33 -14.06
N LEU A 7 6.38 -1.23 -13.88
CA LEU A 7 5.86 -1.58 -12.55
C LEU A 7 6.95 -2.18 -11.64
N VAL A 8 7.78 -3.09 -12.15
CA VAL A 8 8.91 -3.63 -11.39
C VAL A 8 9.91 -2.52 -11.04
N ILE A 9 10.28 -1.67 -12.00
CA ILE A 9 11.26 -0.60 -11.76
C ILE A 9 10.76 0.37 -10.69
N ILE A 10 9.55 0.93 -10.83
CA ILE A 10 9.01 1.89 -9.85
C ILE A 10 8.80 1.23 -8.48
N GLY A 11 8.38 -0.05 -8.46
CA GLY A 11 8.23 -0.81 -7.24
C GLY A 11 9.56 -1.04 -6.52
N LEU A 12 10.62 -1.39 -7.25
CA LEU A 12 11.96 -1.58 -6.68
C LEU A 12 12.61 -0.25 -6.26
N ILE A 13 12.30 0.88 -6.92
CA ILE A 13 12.66 2.21 -6.44
C ILE A 13 11.99 2.48 -5.09
N GLY A 14 10.71 2.12 -4.95
CA GLY A 14 10.02 2.19 -3.67
C GLY A 14 10.64 1.30 -2.60
N VAL A 15 11.03 0.06 -2.93
CA VAL A 15 11.79 -0.80 -1.99
C VAL A 15 13.12 -0.17 -1.59
N ALA A 16 13.90 0.33 -2.55
CA ALA A 16 15.19 0.97 -2.27
C ALA A 16 15.06 2.20 -1.36
N SER A 17 13.92 2.90 -1.39
CA SER A 17 13.65 4.04 -0.51
C SER A 17 13.61 3.67 0.99
N LEU A 18 13.47 2.38 1.34
CA LEU A 18 13.58 1.92 2.73
C LEU A 18 14.99 2.15 3.30
N LEU A 19 16.03 2.30 2.46
CA LEU A 19 17.38 2.64 2.94
C LEU A 19 17.45 4.02 3.60
N LEU A 20 16.48 4.90 3.33
CA LEU A 20 16.38 6.21 3.97
C LEU A 20 15.83 6.13 5.40
N ALA A 21 15.17 5.02 5.77
CA ALA A 21 14.64 4.83 7.12
C ALA A 21 15.77 4.49 8.11
N ALA A 22 15.66 5.02 9.33
CA ALA A 22 16.65 4.87 10.40
C ALA A 22 16.39 3.60 11.25
N PHE A 23 16.49 2.42 10.65
CA PHE A 23 16.22 1.14 11.32
C PHE A 23 17.07 0.91 12.59
N GLU A 24 18.21 1.58 12.72
CA GLU A 24 19.05 1.59 13.92
C GLU A 24 18.28 2.03 15.18
N GLN A 25 17.28 2.91 15.02
CA GLN A 25 16.47 3.42 16.13
C GLN A 25 15.58 2.34 16.76
N LEU A 26 15.31 1.25 16.03
CA LEU A 26 14.54 0.10 16.53
C LEU A 26 15.41 -0.87 17.35
N ILE A 27 16.73 -0.82 17.21
CA ILE A 27 17.69 -1.68 17.92
C ILE A 27 18.84 -0.85 18.53
N PRO A 28 18.55 -0.01 19.55
CA PRO A 28 19.56 0.87 20.15
C PRO A 28 20.78 0.10 20.66
N GLY A 29 21.98 0.61 20.37
CA GLY A 29 23.24 0.01 20.81
C GLY A 29 23.79 -1.09 19.91
N GLN A 30 23.08 -1.47 18.84
CA GLN A 30 23.59 -2.36 17.80
C GLN A 30 24.01 -1.57 16.55
N GLN A 31 25.15 -1.94 15.96
CA GLN A 31 25.56 -1.40 14.67
C GLN A 31 24.82 -2.11 13.55
N VAL A 32 24.09 -1.35 12.73
CA VAL A 32 23.45 -1.88 11.53
C VAL A 32 24.41 -1.70 10.36
N SER A 33 24.99 -2.80 9.88
CA SER A 33 25.88 -2.78 8.73
C SER A 33 25.12 -2.53 7.42
N MET A 34 25.84 -2.11 6.38
CA MET A 34 25.26 -1.99 5.03
C MET A 34 24.69 -3.33 4.54
N SER A 35 25.33 -4.45 4.86
CA SER A 35 24.84 -5.79 4.51
C SER A 35 23.48 -6.09 5.15
N MET A 36 23.29 -5.71 6.43
CA MET A 36 21.99 -5.84 7.09
C MET A 36 20.93 -4.95 6.44
N ARG A 37 21.28 -3.71 6.09
CA ARG A 37 20.37 -2.79 5.37
C ARG A 37 19.93 -3.36 4.02
N LEU A 38 20.85 -3.98 3.27
CA LEU A 38 20.53 -4.63 2.00
C LEU A 38 19.67 -5.89 2.19
N LEU A 39 19.90 -6.66 3.26
CA LEU A 39 19.08 -7.84 3.58
C LEU A 39 17.62 -7.47 3.89
N ILE A 40 17.37 -6.33 4.56
CA ILE A 40 16.01 -5.83 4.82
C ILE A 40 15.24 -5.61 3.51
N LEU A 41 15.92 -5.24 2.42
CA LEU A 41 15.28 -5.01 1.12
C LEU A 41 14.87 -6.29 0.41
N LEU A 42 15.45 -7.44 0.77
CA LEU A 42 15.30 -8.68 0.01
C LEU A 42 13.84 -9.15 0.01
N GLN A 43 13.22 -9.22 1.18
CA GLN A 43 11.81 -9.63 1.31
C GLN A 43 10.87 -8.73 0.49
N PRO A 44 10.83 -7.40 0.69
CA PRO A 44 9.93 -6.54 -0.07
C PRO A 44 10.25 -6.51 -1.56
N ALA A 45 11.53 -6.65 -1.97
CA ALA A 45 11.89 -6.77 -3.39
C ALA A 45 11.31 -8.04 -4.02
N VAL A 46 11.47 -9.19 -3.36
CA VAL A 46 10.91 -10.47 -3.81
C VAL A 46 9.40 -10.39 -3.89
N LEU A 47 8.73 -9.88 -2.85
CA LEU A 47 7.28 -9.71 -2.84
C LEU A 47 6.80 -8.79 -3.95
N THR A 48 7.53 -7.70 -4.24
CA THR A 48 7.19 -6.75 -5.31
C THR A 48 7.23 -7.43 -6.67
N VAL A 49 8.33 -8.11 -6.99
CA VAL A 49 8.48 -8.83 -8.25
C VAL A 49 7.43 -9.95 -8.37
N ALA A 50 7.23 -10.72 -7.29
CA ALA A 50 6.25 -11.79 -7.23
C ALA A 50 4.80 -11.28 -7.37
N SER A 51 4.49 -10.06 -6.94
CA SER A 51 3.16 -9.46 -7.04
C SER A 51 2.89 -8.80 -8.40
N VAL A 52 3.92 -8.28 -9.07
CA VAL A 52 3.75 -7.73 -10.43
C VAL A 52 3.36 -8.81 -11.44
N ALA A 53 3.89 -10.03 -11.30
CA ALA A 53 3.61 -11.15 -12.19
C ALA A 53 2.11 -11.53 -12.28
N PRO A 54 1.39 -11.85 -11.18
CA PRO A 54 -0.04 -12.17 -11.24
C PRO A 54 -0.87 -10.96 -11.69
N GLY A 55 -0.55 -9.75 -11.23
CA GLY A 55 -1.23 -8.55 -11.72
C GLY A 55 -1.14 -8.40 -13.24
N GLN A 56 0.07 -8.58 -13.79
CA GLN A 56 0.28 -8.50 -15.24
C GLN A 56 -0.46 -9.61 -16.00
N ALA A 57 -0.53 -10.82 -15.46
CA ALA A 57 -1.16 -11.97 -16.11
C ALA A 57 -2.70 -11.99 -15.99
N LEU A 58 -3.25 -11.41 -14.93
CA LEU A 58 -4.64 -11.62 -14.51
C LEU A 58 -5.50 -10.36 -14.57
N ALA A 59 -4.96 -9.16 -14.28
CA ALA A 59 -5.74 -7.93 -14.11
C ALA A 59 -6.66 -7.63 -15.31
N ALA A 60 -6.13 -7.71 -16.53
CA ALA A 60 -6.91 -7.42 -17.74
C ALA A 60 -8.08 -8.41 -17.96
N LYS A 61 -7.96 -9.65 -17.49
CA LYS A 61 -9.03 -10.67 -17.62
C LYS A 61 -10.25 -10.36 -16.75
N ILE A 62 -10.06 -9.53 -15.73
CA ILE A 62 -11.10 -9.12 -14.78
C ILE A 62 -11.42 -7.63 -14.86
N GLY A 63 -10.95 -6.93 -15.91
CA GLY A 63 -11.24 -5.50 -16.12
C GLY A 63 -10.49 -4.54 -15.19
N LEU A 64 -9.35 -4.96 -14.62
CA LEU A 64 -8.46 -4.10 -13.87
C LEU A 64 -7.28 -3.66 -14.74
N HIS A 65 -6.88 -2.39 -14.60
CA HIS A 65 -5.96 -1.74 -15.53
C HIS A 65 -5.01 -0.75 -14.82
N ALA A 66 -3.98 -0.33 -15.55
CA ALA A 66 -3.10 0.78 -15.19
C ALA A 66 -3.23 1.85 -16.30
N PRO A 67 -4.34 2.64 -16.33
CA PRO A 67 -4.71 3.43 -17.49
C PRO A 67 -3.69 4.49 -17.90
N LEU A 68 -2.95 5.05 -16.95
CA LEU A 68 -1.96 6.09 -17.26
C LEU A 68 -0.73 5.48 -17.92
N ILE A 69 -0.23 4.37 -17.38
CA ILE A 69 0.88 3.62 -17.97
C ILE A 69 0.47 3.04 -19.33
N ASP A 70 -0.73 2.49 -19.44
CA ASP A 70 -1.26 1.93 -20.69
C ASP A 70 -1.39 3.03 -21.76
N SER A 71 -1.92 4.22 -21.40
CA SER A 71 -1.98 5.37 -22.30
C SER A 71 -0.60 5.85 -22.75
N TRP A 72 0.37 5.90 -21.84
CA TRP A 72 1.73 6.32 -22.20
C TRP A 72 2.41 5.34 -23.17
N LEU A 73 2.26 4.03 -22.93
CA LEU A 73 2.83 2.99 -23.77
C LEU A 73 2.19 2.89 -25.17
N THR A 74 0.92 3.29 -25.31
CA THR A 74 0.16 3.21 -26.56
C THR A 74 0.10 4.54 -27.33
N GLY A 75 0.76 5.59 -26.83
CA GLY A 75 0.73 6.91 -27.46
C GLY A 75 -0.62 7.63 -27.32
N GLY A 76 -1.44 7.24 -26.34
CA GLY A 76 -2.68 7.95 -25.99
C GLY A 76 -2.42 9.30 -25.29
N ASP A 77 -3.47 9.97 -24.82
CA ASP A 77 -3.39 11.24 -24.09
C ASP A 77 -3.37 11.03 -22.55
N PRO A 78 -2.20 11.15 -21.88
CA PRO A 78 -2.12 11.02 -20.43
C PRO A 78 -2.95 12.08 -19.69
N ARG A 79 -3.15 13.27 -20.28
CA ARG A 79 -3.90 14.36 -19.64
C ARG A 79 -5.38 14.00 -19.51
N ALA A 80 -5.96 13.37 -20.53
CA ALA A 80 -7.34 12.88 -20.47
C ALA A 80 -7.53 11.80 -19.39
N VAL A 81 -6.53 10.92 -19.20
CA VAL A 81 -6.55 9.92 -18.13
C VAL A 81 -6.47 10.58 -16.75
N LEU A 82 -5.50 11.48 -16.56
CA LEU A 82 -5.31 12.20 -15.30
C LEU A 82 -6.55 13.02 -14.91
N ARG A 83 -7.22 13.67 -15.87
CA ARG A 83 -8.48 14.40 -15.61
C ARG A 83 -9.58 13.51 -14.99
N LYS A 84 -9.58 12.22 -15.32
CA LYS A 84 -10.54 11.23 -14.78
C LYS A 84 -10.07 10.58 -13.48
N GLN A 85 -8.77 10.54 -13.21
CA GLN A 85 -8.18 9.89 -12.03
C GLN A 85 -7.94 10.86 -10.88
N VAL A 86 -7.44 12.07 -11.15
CA VAL A 86 -6.98 13.01 -10.12
C VAL A 86 -8.11 13.45 -9.18
N PRO A 87 -9.28 13.95 -9.62
CA PRO A 87 -10.31 14.39 -8.69
C PRO A 87 -10.77 13.32 -7.68
N PRO A 88 -11.14 12.08 -8.09
CA PRO A 88 -11.51 11.04 -7.14
C PRO A 88 -10.32 10.55 -6.30
N ALA A 89 -9.09 10.58 -6.83
CA ALA A 89 -7.89 10.23 -6.05
C ALA A 89 -7.59 11.24 -4.95
N LEU A 90 -7.71 12.54 -5.22
CA LEU A 90 -7.54 13.58 -4.21
C LEU A 90 -8.65 13.48 -3.14
N ALA A 91 -9.90 13.30 -3.55
CA ALA A 91 -11.02 13.15 -2.60
C ALA A 91 -10.83 11.94 -1.68
N ALA A 92 -10.46 10.78 -2.23
CA ALA A 92 -10.16 9.58 -1.44
C ALA A 92 -8.93 9.77 -0.55
N GLY A 93 -7.89 10.46 -1.05
CA GLY A 93 -6.69 10.78 -0.28
C GLY A 93 -6.98 11.69 0.92
N VAL A 94 -7.82 12.71 0.75
CA VAL A 94 -8.29 13.55 1.88
C VAL A 94 -9.08 12.70 2.88
N ALA A 95 -9.99 11.86 2.42
CA ALA A 95 -10.78 11.01 3.31
C ALA A 95 -9.90 10.07 4.13
N VAL A 96 -8.91 9.41 3.51
CA VAL A 96 -7.95 8.56 4.21
C VAL A 96 -7.07 9.38 5.16
N ALA A 97 -6.61 10.57 4.75
CA ALA A 97 -5.82 11.44 5.61
C ALA A 97 -6.57 11.80 6.89
N ILE A 98 -7.84 12.20 6.78
CA ILE A 98 -8.70 12.50 7.94
C ILE A 98 -8.83 11.28 8.85
N VAL A 99 -9.12 10.10 8.28
CA VAL A 99 -9.19 8.84 9.04
C VAL A 99 -7.89 8.58 9.80
N MET A 100 -6.74 8.79 9.16
CA MET A 100 -5.44 8.54 9.76
C MET A 100 -5.04 9.59 10.80
N ILE A 101 -5.45 10.84 10.64
CA ILE A 101 -5.28 11.90 11.65
C ILE A 101 -6.11 11.59 12.89
N VAL A 102 -7.37 11.18 12.72
CA VAL A 102 -8.22 10.76 13.84
C VAL A 102 -7.65 9.52 14.52
N TYR A 103 -7.18 8.55 13.73
CA TYR A 103 -6.52 7.36 14.24
C TYR A 103 -5.30 7.71 15.11
N SER A 104 -4.39 8.55 14.63
CA SER A 104 -3.17 8.91 15.36
C SER A 104 -3.43 9.78 16.58
N SER A 105 -4.36 10.74 16.50
CA SER A 105 -4.60 11.73 17.56
C SER A 105 -5.59 11.25 18.63
N ALA A 106 -6.58 10.43 18.28
CA ALA A 106 -7.66 10.05 19.19
C ALA A 106 -7.63 8.56 19.59
N ILE A 107 -7.25 7.66 18.67
CA ILE A 107 -7.31 6.22 18.95
C ILE A 107 -6.00 5.72 19.55
N LEU A 108 -4.87 6.02 18.91
CA LEU A 108 -3.57 5.50 19.32
C LEU A 108 -3.21 5.82 20.78
N PRO A 109 -3.44 7.04 21.31
CA PRO A 109 -3.14 7.37 22.71
C PRO A 109 -3.98 6.61 23.74
N LEU A 110 -5.17 6.13 23.36
CA LEU A 110 -6.06 5.38 24.26
C LEU A 110 -5.66 3.91 24.39
N VAL A 111 -5.06 3.35 23.35
CA VAL A 111 -4.79 1.90 23.26
C VAL A 111 -3.31 1.54 23.41
N THR A 112 -2.43 2.55 23.48
CA THR A 112 -0.97 2.40 23.49
C THR A 112 -0.38 2.94 24.79
N ASP A 113 0.50 2.20 25.44
CA ASP A 113 1.23 2.70 26.61
C ASP A 113 2.33 3.70 26.20
N ALA A 114 2.78 4.52 27.16
CA ALA A 114 3.73 5.60 26.89
C ALA A 114 5.08 5.12 26.33
N ALA A 115 5.56 3.95 26.75
CA ALA A 115 6.84 3.42 26.27
C ALA A 115 6.74 2.95 24.81
N THR A 116 5.67 2.23 24.48
CA THR A 116 5.38 1.84 23.10
C THR A 116 5.18 3.06 22.20
N MET A 117 4.44 4.07 22.68
CA MET A 117 4.23 5.31 21.94
C MET A 117 5.57 6.00 21.65
N ALA A 118 6.45 6.13 22.66
CA ALA A 118 7.76 6.73 22.49
C ALA A 118 8.62 5.99 21.44
N ASN A 119 8.52 4.66 21.36
CA ASN A 119 9.20 3.88 20.31
C ASN A 119 8.62 4.14 18.92
N MET A 120 7.29 4.25 18.79
CA MET A 120 6.62 4.59 17.54
C MET A 120 7.03 5.97 17.02
N THR A 121 7.13 6.98 17.89
CA THR A 121 7.55 8.33 17.51
C THR A 121 9.05 8.40 17.21
N ARG A 122 9.87 7.57 17.86
CA ARG A 122 11.32 7.58 17.63
C ARG A 122 11.65 7.13 16.21
N PHE A 123 10.96 6.12 15.70
CA PHE A 123 11.15 5.61 14.33
C PHE A 123 10.21 6.32 13.36
N ASP A 124 10.61 7.51 12.91
CA ASP A 124 9.90 8.22 11.85
C ASP A 124 10.37 7.78 10.46
N ILE A 125 9.41 7.46 9.59
CA ILE A 125 9.69 7.06 8.22
C ILE A 125 9.69 8.33 7.36
N PRO A 126 10.80 8.65 6.67
CA PRO A 126 10.87 9.85 5.84
C PRO A 126 9.72 9.93 4.83
N LEU A 127 9.23 11.14 4.56
CA LEU A 127 8.15 11.36 3.59
C LEU A 127 8.46 10.73 2.23
N ALA A 128 9.72 10.80 1.78
CA ALA A 128 10.14 10.16 0.53
C ALA A 128 9.86 8.64 0.54
N THR A 129 10.16 7.94 1.63
CA THR A 129 9.89 6.51 1.79
C THR A 129 8.38 6.24 1.90
N ARG A 130 7.63 7.09 2.60
CA ARG A 130 6.16 6.98 2.65
C ARG A 130 5.55 7.11 1.25
N LEU A 131 6.03 8.04 0.43
CA LEU A 131 5.53 8.24 -0.94
C LEU A 131 5.96 7.11 -1.89
N LEU A 132 7.22 6.68 -1.82
CA LEU A 132 7.77 5.71 -2.75
C LEU A 132 7.41 4.27 -2.35
N TYR A 133 7.67 3.87 -1.11
CA TYR A 133 7.29 2.55 -0.63
C TYR A 133 5.79 2.43 -0.36
N GLY A 134 5.25 3.30 0.51
CA GLY A 134 3.82 3.28 0.85
C GLY A 134 2.92 3.61 -0.35
N GLY A 135 3.18 4.74 -1.00
CA GLY A 135 2.35 5.20 -2.13
C GLY A 135 2.47 4.35 -3.39
N VAL A 136 3.63 3.76 -3.70
CA VAL A 136 3.84 2.98 -4.94
C VAL A 136 3.95 1.48 -4.65
N THR A 137 4.96 1.05 -3.88
CA THR A 137 5.24 -0.39 -3.69
C THR A 137 4.07 -1.12 -3.05
N GLU A 138 3.46 -0.57 -1.99
CA GLU A 138 2.33 -1.23 -1.34
C GLU A 138 1.13 -1.37 -2.28
N GLU A 139 0.84 -0.37 -3.11
CA GLU A 139 -0.23 -0.45 -4.12
C GLU A 139 0.07 -1.50 -5.20
N LEU A 140 1.32 -1.70 -5.58
CA LEU A 140 1.71 -2.79 -6.47
C LEU A 140 1.53 -4.17 -5.82
N LEU A 141 1.92 -4.32 -4.56
CA LEU A 141 1.75 -5.57 -3.81
C LEU A 141 0.27 -5.93 -3.70
N THR A 142 -0.51 -4.98 -3.21
CA THR A 142 -1.87 -5.23 -2.73
C THR A 142 -2.92 -5.09 -3.82
N ARG A 143 -2.87 -4.02 -4.63
CA ARG A 143 -3.92 -3.73 -5.62
C ARG A 143 -3.57 -4.45 -6.91
N TRP A 144 -2.40 -4.15 -7.46
CA TRP A 144 -1.98 -4.78 -8.71
C TRP A 144 -1.82 -6.30 -8.55
N GLY A 145 -1.10 -6.76 -7.52
CA GLY A 145 -0.85 -8.18 -7.28
C GLY A 145 -2.03 -8.91 -6.62
N MET A 146 -2.19 -8.72 -5.31
CA MET A 146 -3.10 -9.52 -4.48
C MET A 146 -4.57 -9.40 -4.91
N MET A 147 -5.08 -8.18 -5.05
CA MET A 147 -6.49 -7.97 -5.42
C MET A 147 -6.79 -8.55 -6.80
N SER A 148 -5.91 -8.36 -7.79
CA SER A 148 -6.09 -8.98 -9.12
C SER A 148 -6.09 -10.51 -9.05
N PHE A 149 -5.20 -11.08 -8.24
CA PHE A 149 -5.12 -12.53 -8.04
C PHE A 149 -6.40 -13.09 -7.41
N PHE A 150 -6.86 -12.52 -6.30
CA PHE A 150 -8.07 -12.99 -5.62
C PHE A 150 -9.34 -12.76 -6.45
N ALA A 151 -9.47 -11.60 -7.10
CA ALA A 151 -10.59 -11.34 -7.99
C ALA A 151 -10.62 -12.35 -9.16
N TRP A 152 -9.46 -12.72 -9.70
CA TRP A 152 -9.38 -13.73 -10.75
C TRP A 152 -9.75 -15.13 -10.26
N ILE A 153 -9.30 -15.56 -9.08
CA ILE A 153 -9.68 -16.86 -8.49
C ILE A 153 -11.19 -16.93 -8.28
N LEU A 154 -11.77 -15.91 -7.64
CA LEU A 154 -13.20 -15.83 -7.37
C LEU A 154 -14.03 -15.76 -8.67
N TRP A 155 -13.53 -15.04 -9.68
CA TRP A 155 -14.15 -15.03 -11.00
C TRP A 155 -14.10 -16.41 -11.67
N ARG A 156 -12.96 -17.10 -11.60
CA ARG A 156 -12.81 -18.44 -12.18
C ARG A 156 -13.71 -19.46 -11.49
N SER A 157 -13.91 -19.36 -10.17
CA SER A 157 -14.80 -20.24 -9.42
C SER A 157 -16.28 -20.02 -9.75
N THR A 158 -16.64 -18.88 -10.36
CA THR A 158 -18.00 -18.61 -10.88
C THR A 158 -18.22 -19.04 -12.34
N GLY A 159 -17.26 -19.77 -12.94
CA GLY A 159 -17.36 -20.25 -14.32
C GLY A 159 -16.77 -19.32 -15.38
N GLY A 160 -16.18 -18.18 -15.00
CA GLY A 160 -15.48 -17.30 -15.93
C GLY A 160 -16.37 -16.44 -16.84
N GLY A 161 -17.62 -16.18 -16.44
CA GLY A 161 -18.57 -15.31 -17.15
C GLY A 161 -18.31 -13.81 -16.92
N GLN A 162 -19.36 -13.01 -16.79
CA GLN A 162 -19.21 -11.58 -16.46
C GLN A 162 -18.64 -11.40 -15.04
N VAL A 163 -17.69 -10.49 -14.87
CA VAL A 163 -17.18 -10.12 -13.54
C VAL A 163 -18.26 -9.36 -12.77
N ARG A 164 -18.81 -9.99 -11.73
CA ARG A 164 -19.86 -9.43 -10.88
C ARG A 164 -19.27 -8.56 -9.78
N ALA A 165 -19.99 -7.52 -9.35
CA ALA A 165 -19.53 -6.57 -8.33
C ALA A 165 -19.10 -7.24 -7.01
N PHE A 166 -19.81 -8.28 -6.57
CA PHE A 166 -19.48 -8.97 -5.31
C PHE A 166 -18.08 -9.62 -5.35
N ILE A 167 -17.61 -10.04 -6.53
CA ILE A 167 -16.27 -10.62 -6.72
C ILE A 167 -15.20 -9.57 -6.43
N MET A 168 -15.40 -8.36 -6.96
CA MET A 168 -14.50 -7.24 -6.73
C MET A 168 -14.53 -6.79 -5.26
N CYS A 169 -15.72 -6.67 -4.67
CA CYS A 169 -15.85 -6.33 -3.26
C CYS A 169 -15.14 -7.36 -2.35
N ALA A 170 -15.34 -8.66 -2.62
CA ALA A 170 -14.67 -9.71 -1.86
C ALA A 170 -13.14 -9.65 -2.02
N ALA A 171 -12.63 -9.46 -3.25
CA ALA A 171 -11.20 -9.31 -3.49
C ALA A 171 -10.60 -8.08 -2.79
N ILE A 172 -11.32 -6.96 -2.76
CA ILE A 172 -10.92 -5.75 -2.02
C ILE A 172 -10.82 -6.06 -0.52
N VAL A 173 -11.83 -6.70 0.06
CA VAL A 173 -11.86 -7.06 1.49
C VAL A 173 -10.71 -8.01 1.84
N ILE A 174 -10.50 -9.05 1.03
CA ILE A 174 -9.41 -10.03 1.25
C ILE A 174 -8.05 -9.34 1.17
N ALA A 175 -7.81 -8.54 0.12
CA ALA A 175 -6.55 -7.83 -0.07
C ALA A 175 -6.29 -6.82 1.07
N ALA A 176 -7.31 -6.07 1.49
CA ALA A 176 -7.21 -5.14 2.61
C ALA A 176 -6.93 -5.84 3.95
N ALA A 177 -7.55 -7.00 4.20
CA ALA A 177 -7.32 -7.78 5.42
C ALA A 177 -5.89 -8.33 5.47
N LEU A 178 -5.39 -8.86 4.35
CA LEU A 178 -4.02 -9.35 4.26
C LEU A 178 -2.99 -8.22 4.32
N PHE A 179 -3.28 -7.05 3.74
CA PHE A 179 -2.45 -5.86 3.87
C PHE A 179 -2.35 -5.41 5.34
N ALA A 180 -3.48 -5.36 6.05
CA ALA A 180 -3.51 -5.06 7.47
C ALA A 180 -2.72 -6.07 8.30
N ALA A 181 -2.89 -7.37 8.03
CA ALA A 181 -2.12 -8.42 8.69
C ALA A 181 -0.62 -8.32 8.40
N GLY A 182 -0.23 -7.89 7.20
CA GLY A 182 1.15 -7.66 6.79
C GLY A 182 1.89 -6.61 7.62
N HIS A 183 1.17 -5.76 8.36
CA HIS A 183 1.76 -4.76 9.27
C HIS A 183 2.06 -5.32 10.67
N LEU A 184 1.50 -6.49 11.03
CA LEU A 184 1.70 -7.06 12.36
C LEU A 184 3.17 -7.39 12.67
N PRO A 185 3.97 -7.99 11.76
CA PRO A 185 5.38 -8.25 12.05
C PRO A 185 6.13 -6.99 12.48
N PHE A 186 5.86 -5.85 11.82
CA PHE A 186 6.50 -4.58 12.16
C PHE A 186 5.99 -4.03 13.51
N LEU A 187 4.70 -4.16 13.81
CA LEU A 187 4.18 -3.85 15.15
C LEU A 187 4.93 -4.64 16.24
N PHE A 188 5.16 -5.94 16.02
CA PHE A 188 5.88 -6.78 16.97
C PHE A 188 7.38 -6.43 17.08
N THR A 189 7.97 -5.73 16.10
CA THR A 189 9.32 -5.15 16.26
C THR A 189 9.35 -3.89 17.12
N ILE A 190 8.26 -3.13 17.16
CA ILE A 190 8.15 -1.91 17.98
C ILE A 190 7.73 -2.26 19.42
N ALA A 191 6.80 -3.19 19.55
CA ALA A 191 6.22 -3.63 20.82
C ALA A 191 6.26 -5.16 20.88
N ALA A 192 7.11 -5.73 21.73
CA ALA A 192 7.27 -7.19 21.84
C ALA A 192 5.98 -7.89 22.30
N GLN A 193 5.18 -7.23 23.14
CA GLN A 193 3.89 -7.73 23.65
C GLN A 193 2.83 -6.62 23.55
N PRO A 194 2.35 -6.31 22.33
CA PRO A 194 1.37 -5.25 22.15
C PRO A 194 0.04 -5.65 22.78
N ARG A 195 -0.66 -4.68 23.38
CA ARG A 195 -2.01 -4.91 23.92
C ARG A 195 -2.94 -5.36 22.77
N PRO A 196 -3.91 -6.26 23.03
CA PRO A 196 -4.86 -6.68 21.99
C PRO A 196 -5.60 -5.50 21.34
N ALA A 197 -5.90 -4.45 22.10
CA ALA A 197 -6.50 -3.22 21.59
C ALA A 197 -5.61 -2.50 20.57
N LEU A 198 -4.28 -2.48 20.78
CA LEU A 198 -3.32 -1.92 19.82
C LEU A 198 -3.23 -2.77 18.54
N VAL A 199 -3.23 -4.10 18.68
CA VAL A 199 -3.26 -5.01 17.52
C VAL A 199 -4.50 -4.73 16.67
N LEU A 200 -5.68 -4.63 17.30
CA LEU A 200 -6.92 -4.30 16.59
C LEU A 200 -6.86 -2.90 15.96
N ALA A 201 -6.27 -1.92 16.64
CA ALA A 201 -6.08 -0.58 16.09
C ALA A 201 -5.18 -0.59 14.84
N VAL A 202 -4.05 -1.31 14.85
CA VAL A 202 -3.19 -1.44 13.67
C VAL A 202 -3.89 -2.16 12.53
N LEU A 203 -4.65 -3.22 12.81
CA LEU A 203 -5.43 -3.92 11.79
C LEU A 203 -6.48 -3.01 11.16
N THR A 204 -7.26 -2.30 11.97
CA THR A 204 -8.32 -1.39 11.47
C THR A 204 -7.75 -0.19 10.74
N GLY A 205 -6.67 0.40 11.25
CA GLY A 205 -5.96 1.54 10.66
C GLY A 205 -5.38 1.25 9.28
N ASN A 206 -5.08 -0.01 8.96
CA ASN A 206 -4.62 -0.42 7.62
C ASN A 206 -5.75 -0.99 6.75
N PHE A 207 -6.73 -1.66 7.37
CA PHE A 207 -7.86 -2.25 6.67
C PHE A 207 -8.74 -1.18 6.01
N ILE A 208 -9.06 -0.10 6.73
CA ILE A 208 -9.95 0.96 6.21
C ILE A 208 -9.35 1.69 4.99
N PRO A 209 -8.10 2.21 5.02
CA PRO A 209 -7.43 2.71 3.82
C PRO A 209 -7.32 1.63 2.73
N GLY A 210 -7.05 0.39 3.15
CA GLY A 210 -7.12 -0.83 2.36
C GLY A 210 -8.32 -0.87 1.42
N LEU A 211 -9.52 -0.78 2.01
CA LEU A 211 -10.81 -0.78 1.32
C LEU A 211 -10.96 0.40 0.36
N ILE A 212 -10.61 1.62 0.81
CA ILE A 212 -10.81 2.85 0.03
C ILE A 212 -9.94 2.85 -1.23
N PHE A 213 -8.64 2.57 -1.10
CA PHE A 213 -7.76 2.50 -2.27
C PHE A 213 -8.07 1.28 -3.16
N GLY A 214 -8.50 0.16 -2.59
CA GLY A 214 -8.97 -1.00 -3.36
C GLY A 214 -10.20 -0.68 -4.22
N TRP A 215 -11.17 0.03 -3.65
CA TRP A 215 -12.31 0.56 -4.40
C TRP A 215 -11.86 1.55 -5.48
N LEU A 216 -10.95 2.47 -5.16
CA LEU A 216 -10.45 3.44 -6.13
C LEU A 216 -9.71 2.75 -7.29
N PHE A 217 -8.89 1.73 -7.00
CA PHE A 217 -8.24 0.91 -8.01
C PHE A 217 -9.25 0.25 -8.94
N TRP A 218 -10.31 -0.35 -8.38
CA TRP A 218 -11.37 -0.95 -9.20
C TRP A 218 -12.07 0.06 -10.11
N ARG A 219 -12.33 1.28 -9.63
CA ARG A 219 -13.12 2.27 -10.36
C ARG A 219 -12.29 3.14 -11.31
N ARG A 220 -11.00 3.34 -11.03
CA ARG A 220 -10.15 4.36 -11.68
C ARG A 220 -8.77 3.85 -12.11
N GLY A 221 -8.39 2.64 -11.73
CA GLY A 221 -7.10 2.04 -12.10
C GLY A 221 -5.97 2.33 -11.12
N LEU A 222 -4.83 1.67 -11.35
CA LEU A 222 -3.72 1.57 -10.39
C LEU A 222 -3.17 2.94 -9.98
N GLU A 223 -2.96 3.82 -10.95
CA GLU A 223 -2.32 5.12 -10.71
C GLU A 223 -3.20 6.05 -9.89
N ALA A 224 -4.53 5.90 -9.96
CA ALA A 224 -5.44 6.63 -9.07
C ALA A 224 -5.24 6.21 -7.60
N ALA A 225 -5.07 4.92 -7.33
CA ALA A 225 -4.78 4.41 -5.98
C ALA A 225 -3.42 4.91 -5.48
N ILE A 226 -2.38 4.84 -6.32
CA ILE A 226 -1.03 5.39 -6.02
C ILE A 226 -1.10 6.88 -5.69
N LEU A 227 -1.76 7.68 -6.54
CA LEU A 227 -1.92 9.12 -6.33
C LEU A 227 -2.69 9.40 -5.03
N SER A 228 -3.75 8.66 -4.75
CA SER A 228 -4.56 8.83 -3.54
C SER A 228 -3.77 8.50 -2.27
N HIS A 229 -3.01 7.41 -2.29
CA HIS A 229 -2.24 6.96 -1.13
C HIS A 229 -1.07 7.91 -0.85
N GLY A 230 -0.30 8.26 -1.88
CA GLY A 230 0.76 9.27 -1.76
C GLY A 230 0.23 10.62 -1.27
N PHE A 231 -0.93 11.07 -1.78
CA PHE A 231 -1.53 12.33 -1.34
C PHE A 231 -1.97 12.29 0.13
N ALA A 232 -2.51 11.16 0.61
CA ALA A 232 -2.83 10.99 2.03
C ALA A 232 -1.59 11.13 2.92
N HIS A 233 -0.44 10.59 2.50
CA HIS A 233 0.83 10.78 3.21
C HIS A 233 1.28 12.25 3.24
N CYS A 234 1.14 12.99 2.13
CA CYS A 234 1.45 14.42 2.11
C CYS A 234 0.62 15.20 3.15
N ILE A 235 -0.69 14.97 3.21
CA ILE A 235 -1.56 15.64 4.19
C ILE A 235 -1.15 15.27 5.61
N ASN A 236 -0.96 13.97 5.89
CA ASN A 236 -0.60 13.51 7.24
C ASN A 236 0.77 14.02 7.69
N ALA A 237 1.72 14.24 6.78
CA ALA A 237 3.02 14.82 7.11
C ALA A 237 2.94 16.32 7.43
N LEU A 238 1.93 17.03 6.93
CA LEU A 238 1.66 18.43 7.27
C LEU A 238 0.89 18.59 8.59
N ALA A 239 0.23 17.53 9.05
CA ALA A 239 -0.55 17.52 10.28
C ALA A 239 0.20 16.91 11.49
N ALA A 240 1.42 16.42 11.27
CA ALA A 240 2.26 15.76 12.28
C ALA A 240 3.15 16.76 13.04
#